data_AF-A0A8I2G5B8-F1
#
_entry.id   AF-A0A8I2G5B8-F1
#
_cell.length_a   1.000
_cell.length_b   1.000
_cell.length_c   1.000
_cell.angle_alpha   90.00
_cell.angle_beta   90.00
_cell.angle_gamma   90.00
#
_symmetry.space_group_name_H-M   'P 1'
#
loop_
_entity.id
_entity.type
_entity.pdbx_description
1 polymer ?
#
loop_
_entity_poly.entity_id
_entity_poly.type
_entity_poly.pdbx_seq_one_letter_code
_entity_poly.pdbx_strand_id
1 'polypeptide(L)'
;RPAFVFKGELYVGSITHGEIWKTDGHRWDLVFDSLPNGPGGYVGSMVEYEGKLYTGIRTVSGFIFRTGDGGVWEEVGNISPHTIESLAVFKNQLYAGTLLPPNGTIYRAF
;
A
#
# COMPACT_ATOMS: atom_id res chain seq x y z
N ARG A 1 -2.13 7.70 -4.51
CA ARG A 1 -1.10 7.78 -5.57
C ARG A 1 -0.06 6.70 -5.26
N PRO A 2 0.44 5.94 -6.25
CA PRO A 2 1.35 4.81 -6.00
C PRO A 2 2.82 5.24 -5.79
N ALA A 3 3.07 6.50 -5.46
CA ALA A 3 4.40 7.01 -5.18
C ALA A 3 4.38 7.90 -3.95
N PHE A 4 5.38 7.77 -3.08
CA PHE A 4 5.48 8.51 -1.82
C PHE A 4 6.95 8.68 -1.41
N VAL A 5 7.31 9.85 -0.86
CA VAL A 5 8.63 10.07 -0.27
C VAL A 5 8.55 9.78 1.22
N PHE A 6 9.31 8.81 1.70
CA PHE A 6 9.33 8.40 3.10
C PHE A 6 10.79 8.31 3.58
N LYS A 7 11.09 8.97 4.70
CA LYS A 7 12.45 9.01 5.28
C LYS A 7 13.56 9.42 4.28
N GLY A 8 13.24 10.29 3.33
CA GLY A 8 14.19 10.82 2.35
C GLY A 8 14.37 9.98 1.09
N GLU A 9 13.68 8.83 0.98
CA GLU A 9 13.72 7.96 -0.19
C GLU A 9 12.36 7.96 -0.90
N LEU A 10 12.37 7.77 -2.23
CA LEU A 10 11.16 7.65 -3.02
C LEU A 10 10.74 6.19 -3.15
N TYR A 11 9.48 5.90 -2.85
CA TYR A 11 8.86 4.59 -3.01
C TYR A 11 7.85 4.66 -4.15
N VAL A 12 7.89 3.69 -5.06
CA VAL A 12 7.00 3.60 -6.23
C VAL A 12 6.44 2.18 -6.33
N GLY A 13 5.12 2.09 -6.41
CA GLY A 13 4.38 0.85 -6.53
C GLY A 13 4.14 0.44 -7.98
N SER A 14 4.21 -0.86 -8.26
CA SER A 14 3.90 -1.44 -9.57
C SER A 14 2.45 -1.95 -9.65
N ILE A 15 2.00 -2.15 -10.89
CA ILE A 15 0.61 -2.52 -11.22
C ILE A 15 0.44 -3.99 -11.62
N THR A 16 1.55 -4.72 -11.75
CA THR A 16 1.59 -6.10 -12.26
C THR A 16 1.69 -7.13 -11.13
N HIS A 17 2.59 -6.93 -10.17
CA HIS A 17 2.82 -7.86 -9.05
C HIS A 17 2.68 -7.21 -7.67
N GLY A 18 2.28 -5.93 -7.62
CA GLY A 18 2.15 -5.19 -6.37
C GLY A 18 3.51 -4.97 -5.71
N GLU A 19 4.55 -4.81 -6.53
CA GLU A 19 5.91 -4.56 -6.06
C GLU A 19 6.02 -3.13 -5.55
N ILE A 20 6.93 -2.91 -4.60
CA ILE A 20 7.36 -1.57 -4.21
C ILE A 20 8.86 -1.48 -4.44
N TRP A 21 9.22 -0.50 -5.26
CA TRP A 21 10.58 -0.14 -5.58
C TRP A 21 10.95 1.13 -4.83
N LYS A 22 12.15 1.14 -4.27
CA LYS A 22 12.70 2.26 -3.50
C LYS A 22 13.90 2.86 -4.24
N THR A 23 14.05 4.19 -4.19
CA THR A 23 15.25 4.86 -4.69
C THR A 23 15.69 6.04 -3.83
N ASP A 24 17.00 6.23 -3.76
CA ASP A 24 17.67 7.42 -3.24
C ASP A 24 17.92 8.49 -4.33
N GLY A 25 17.49 8.24 -5.57
CA GLY A 25 17.77 9.05 -6.76
C GLY A 25 18.94 8.55 -7.61
N HIS A 26 19.69 7.56 -7.13
CA HIS A 26 20.82 6.96 -7.84
C HIS A 26 20.62 5.48 -8.13
N ARG A 27 20.06 4.73 -7.18
CA ARG A 27 19.83 3.29 -7.29
C ARG A 27 18.37 2.94 -7.01
N TRP A 28 17.87 1.91 -7.68
CA TRP A 28 16.57 1.31 -7.41
C TRP A 28 16.75 -0.06 -6.74
N ASP A 29 16.00 -0.30 -5.67
CA ASP A 29 15.94 -1.57 -4.95
C ASP A 29 14.49 -2.04 -4.82
N LEU A 30 14.22 -3.31 -5.12
CA LEU A 30 12.94 -3.94 -4.84
C LEU A 30 12.86 -4.24 -3.34
N VAL A 31 11.91 -3.63 -2.63
CA VAL A 31 11.76 -3.74 -1.17
C VAL A 31 10.51 -4.49 -0.74
N PHE A 32 9.58 -4.72 -1.66
CA PHE A 32 8.38 -5.49 -1.38
C PHE A 32 7.84 -6.10 -2.67
N ASP A 33 7.32 -7.31 -2.56
CA ASP A 33 6.60 -7.99 -3.62
C ASP A 33 5.43 -8.74 -2.97
N SER A 34 4.21 -8.29 -3.26
CA SER A 34 3.01 -8.85 -2.67
C SER A 34 2.71 -10.26 -3.17
N LEU A 35 3.17 -10.60 -4.39
CA LEU A 35 2.86 -11.85 -5.07
C LEU A 35 4.03 -12.29 -5.98
N PRO A 36 5.15 -12.76 -5.41
CA PRO A 36 6.36 -13.09 -6.19
C PRO A 36 6.16 -14.16 -7.27
N ASN A 37 5.10 -14.95 -7.15
CA ASN A 37 4.77 -16.03 -8.08
C ASN A 37 3.28 -16.00 -8.50
N GLY A 38 2.57 -14.91 -8.21
CA GLY A 38 1.11 -14.84 -8.36
C GLY A 38 0.67 -13.88 -9.46
N PRO A 39 -0.42 -14.19 -10.19
CA PRO A 39 -0.97 -13.25 -11.15
C PRO A 39 -1.67 -12.09 -10.40
N GLY A 40 -1.11 -10.88 -10.52
CA GLY A 40 -1.85 -9.65 -10.25
C GLY A 40 -1.72 -9.10 -8.83
N GLY A 41 -0.90 -8.07 -8.70
CA GLY A 41 -0.93 -7.14 -7.57
C GLY A 41 -0.86 -5.70 -8.08
N TYR A 42 -1.71 -4.83 -7.55
CA TYR A 42 -1.70 -3.41 -7.87
C TYR A 42 -1.50 -2.59 -6.61
N VAL A 43 -0.40 -1.85 -6.52
CA VAL A 43 -0.22 -0.86 -5.46
C VAL A 43 -1.10 0.35 -5.77
N GLY A 44 -2.23 0.50 -5.08
CA GLY A 44 -3.18 1.57 -5.38
C GLY A 44 -2.83 2.91 -4.76
N SER A 45 -2.32 2.88 -3.53
CA SER A 45 -1.97 4.10 -2.82
C SER A 45 -1.01 3.83 -1.69
N MET A 46 -0.15 4.82 -1.44
CA MET A 46 0.70 4.88 -0.27
C MET A 46 0.36 6.12 0.57
N VAL A 47 0.50 6.02 1.89
CA VAL A 47 0.35 7.15 2.81
C VAL A 47 1.18 6.94 4.08
N GLU A 48 1.76 8.01 4.61
CA GLU A 48 2.39 7.96 5.93
C GLU A 48 1.37 8.21 7.05
N TYR A 49 1.39 7.36 8.07
CA TYR A 49 0.58 7.46 9.28
C TYR A 49 1.41 7.04 10.48
N GLU A 50 1.47 7.87 11.52
CA GLU A 50 2.23 7.62 12.76
C GLU A 50 3.70 7.20 12.53
N GLY A 51 4.38 7.85 11.58
CA GLY A 51 5.79 7.59 11.25
C GLY A 51 6.04 6.28 10.52
N LYS A 52 4.99 5.65 9.98
CA LYS A 52 5.05 4.41 9.20
C LYS A 52 4.39 4.61 7.85
N LEU A 53 4.95 3.99 6.82
CA LEU A 53 4.40 4.02 5.48
C LEU A 53 3.43 2.87 5.29
N TYR A 54 2.20 3.18 4.90
CA TYR A 54 1.15 2.21 4.60
C TYR A 54 0.90 2.15 3.11
N THR A 55 0.57 0.96 2.62
CA THR A 55 0.21 0.72 1.23
C THR A 55 -1.00 -0.19 1.14
N GLY A 56 -1.89 0.10 0.19
CA GLY A 56 -3.00 -0.76 -0.17
C GLY A 56 -2.65 -1.56 -1.41
N ILE A 57 -2.68 -2.88 -1.31
CA ILE A 57 -2.53 -3.77 -2.46
C ILE A 57 -3.92 -4.24 -2.90
N ARG A 58 -4.24 -3.94 -4.14
CA ARG A 58 -5.40 -4.46 -4.84
C ARG A 58 -5.01 -5.80 -5.47
N THR A 59 -5.51 -6.88 -4.87
CA THR A 59 -5.56 -8.22 -5.48
C THR A 59 -7.02 -8.70 -5.48
N VAL A 60 -7.26 -10.02 -5.52
CA VAL A 60 -8.57 -10.62 -5.19
C VAL A 60 -9.03 -10.23 -3.77
N SER A 61 -8.09 -9.78 -2.94
CA SER A 61 -8.28 -9.32 -1.56
C SER A 61 -7.66 -7.93 -1.35
N GLY A 62 -8.27 -7.11 -0.49
CA GLY A 62 -7.75 -5.80 -0.11
C GLY A 62 -6.80 -5.92 1.06
N PHE A 63 -5.51 -6.07 0.78
CA PHE A 63 -4.48 -6.15 1.83
C PHE A 63 -3.88 -4.79 2.12
N ILE A 64 -3.67 -4.50 3.40
CA ILE A 64 -2.93 -3.34 3.88
C ILE A 64 -1.59 -3.83 4.40
N PHE A 65 -0.52 -3.31 3.82
CA PHE A 65 0.84 -3.52 4.32
C PHE A 65 1.41 -2.23 4.88
N ARG A 66 2.36 -2.38 5.80
CA ARG A 66 3.03 -1.28 6.47
C ARG A 66 4.53 -1.53 6.56
N THR A 67 5.32 -0.47 6.52
CA THR A 67 6.73 -0.49 6.95
C THR A 67 7.03 0.68 7.89
N GLY A 68 7.86 0.42 8.91
CA GLY A 68 8.42 1.46 9.77
C GLY A 68 9.83 1.89 9.38
N ASP A 69 10.53 1.10 8.58
CA ASP A 69 11.95 1.29 8.24
C ASP A 69 12.22 1.43 6.74
N GLY A 70 11.21 1.16 5.89
CA GLY A 70 11.35 1.21 4.44
C GLY A 70 11.82 -0.08 3.79
N GLY A 71 12.21 -1.09 4.58
CA GLY A 71 12.75 -2.36 4.08
C GLY A 71 11.87 -3.55 4.42
N VAL A 72 11.37 -3.63 5.66
CA VAL A 72 10.50 -4.72 6.11
C VAL A 72 9.05 -4.28 6.04
N TRP A 73 8.25 -5.02 5.30
CA TRP A 73 6.82 -4.78 5.15
C TRP A 73 6.03 -5.91 5.83
N GLU A 74 5.02 -5.53 6.61
CA GLU A 74 4.15 -6.44 7.36
C GLU A 74 2.69 -6.24 6.96
N GLU A 75 1.91 -7.32 6.87
CA GLU A 75 0.46 -7.25 6.70
C GLU A 75 -0.19 -6.77 8.00
N VAL A 76 -1.02 -5.74 7.94
CA VAL A 76 -1.69 -5.14 9.12
C VAL A 76 -3.21 -5.10 8.97
N GLY A 77 -3.74 -5.55 7.84
CA GLY A 77 -5.17 -5.58 7.62
C GLY A 77 -5.55 -6.28 6.32
N ASN A 78 -6.71 -6.92 6.35
CA ASN A 78 -7.33 -7.56 5.21
C ASN A 78 -8.82 -7.20 5.21
N ILE A 79 -9.28 -6.54 4.14
CA ILE A 79 -10.65 -6.08 3.99
C ILE A 79 -11.40 -6.83 2.88
N SER A 80 -11.02 -8.09 2.64
CA SER A 80 -11.72 -8.97 1.69
C SER A 80 -13.25 -8.99 1.93
N PRO A 81 -14.08 -9.09 0.87
CA PRO A 81 -13.71 -9.24 -0.54
C PRO A 81 -13.44 -7.91 -1.27
N HIS A 82 -13.30 -6.80 -0.54
CA HIS A 82 -13.12 -5.48 -1.13
C HIS A 82 -11.65 -5.25 -1.56
N THR A 83 -11.46 -4.46 -2.62
CA THR A 83 -10.13 -3.96 -3.03
C THR A 83 -9.85 -2.60 -2.42
N ILE A 84 -8.57 -2.24 -2.27
CA ILE A 84 -8.16 -0.90 -1.82
C ILE A 84 -7.72 -0.09 -3.03
N GLU A 85 -8.40 1.03 -3.28
CA GLU A 85 -8.03 1.96 -4.37
C GLU A 85 -7.27 3.19 -3.84
N SER A 86 -7.56 3.60 -2.60
CA SER A 86 -6.94 4.78 -2.01
C SER A 86 -6.80 4.65 -0.50
N LEU A 87 -5.76 5.30 0.03
CA LEU A 87 -5.54 5.49 1.45
C LEU A 87 -5.43 6.99 1.73
N ALA A 88 -5.98 7.44 2.84
CA ALA A 88 -5.89 8.81 3.30
C ALA A 88 -5.85 8.88 4.82
N VAL A 89 -5.11 9.85 5.36
CA VAL A 89 -5.13 10.16 6.79
C VAL A 89 -5.98 11.40 7.01
N PHE A 90 -6.95 11.32 7.93
CA PHE A 90 -7.76 12.46 8.33
C PHE A 90 -8.05 12.40 9.83
N LYS A 91 -7.86 13.52 10.55
CA LYS A 91 -8.08 13.59 12.01
C LYS A 91 -7.45 12.44 12.79
N ASN A 92 -6.16 12.17 12.51
CA ASN A 92 -5.39 11.10 13.13
C ASN A 92 -6.04 9.71 13.01
N GLN A 93 -6.64 9.44 11.86
CA GLN A 93 -7.20 8.13 11.51
C GLN A 93 -6.83 7.80 10.07
N LEU A 94 -6.51 6.53 9.83
CA LEU A 94 -6.26 6.00 8.49
C LEU A 94 -7.57 5.49 7.88
N TYR A 95 -7.86 5.94 6.67
CA TYR A 95 -9.03 5.57 5.89
C TYR A 95 -8.65 4.87 4.60
N ALA A 96 -9.36 3.81 4.24
CA ALA A 96 -9.23 3.13 2.96
C ALA A 96 -10.52 3.25 2.13
N GLY A 97 -10.39 3.70 0.88
CA GLY A 97 -11.48 3.72 -0.10
C GLY A 97 -11.45 2.46 -0.98
N THR A 98 -12.61 1.83 -1.17
CA THR A 98 -12.75 0.51 -1.82
C THR A 98 -13.67 0.52 -3.04
N LEU A 99 -13.58 -0.48 -3.95
CA LEU A 99 -14.29 -0.47 -5.24
C LEU A 99 -15.10 -1.74 -5.63
N LEU A 100 -15.01 -2.89 -4.93
CA LEU A 100 -15.71 -4.14 -5.29
C LEU A 100 -16.60 -4.66 -4.12
N PRO A 101 -17.70 -5.43 -4.32
CA PRO A 101 -19.07 -4.93 -4.52
C PRO A 101 -20.04 -5.09 -3.30
N PRO A 102 -21.19 -4.34 -3.26
CA PRO A 102 -21.72 -3.47 -4.32
C PRO A 102 -21.45 -1.97 -4.13
N ASN A 103 -20.89 -1.53 -3.00
CA ASN A 103 -20.69 -0.11 -2.69
C ASN A 103 -19.26 0.15 -2.20
N GLY A 104 -18.70 1.31 -2.55
CA GLY A 104 -17.47 1.80 -1.94
C GLY A 104 -17.70 2.02 -0.44
N THR A 105 -16.82 1.44 0.37
CA THR A 105 -16.86 1.54 1.83
C THR A 105 -15.60 2.23 2.33
N ILE A 106 -15.72 2.98 3.42
CA ILE A 106 -14.58 3.55 4.11
C ILE A 106 -14.23 2.62 5.27
N TYR A 107 -13.03 2.04 5.23
CA TYR A 107 -12.48 1.30 6.36
C TYR A 107 -11.65 2.22 7.22
N ARG A 108 -11.77 2.07 8.55
CA ARG A 108 -10.98 2.79 9.54
C ARG A 108 -10.17 1.81 10.37
N ALA A 109 -8.87 2.05 10.50
CA ALA A 109 -8.03 1.44 11.54
C ALA A 109 -7.71 2.45 12.64
N PHE A 110 -7.47 1.94 13.85
CA PHE A 110 -7.38 2.65 15.14
C PHE A 110 -6.30 3.73 15.20
#